data_AF-A0A1H4UGI4-F1
#
_entry.id   AF-A0A1H4UGI4-F1
#
_cell.length_a   1.000
_cell.length_b   1.000
_cell.length_c   1.000
_cell.angle_alpha   90.00
_cell.angle_beta   90.00
_cell.angle_gamma   90.00
#
_symmetry.space_group_name_H-M   'P 1'
#
loop_
_entity.id
_entity.type
_entity.pdbx_description
1 polymer ?
#
loop_
_entity_poly.entity_id
_entity_poly.type
_entity_poly.pdbx_seq_one_letter_code
_entity_poly.pdbx_strand_id
1 'polypeptide(L)' 'MAGLPNGGTGRIGALEAPLVAPVAHIEIKRMMPVLDPSRPRRAEDAEDIARPEAALRRRGAG' A
#
# COMPACT_ATOMS: atom_id res chain seq x y z
N MET A 1 6.01 20.75 -5.19
CA MET A 1 6.07 19.28 -5.26
C MET A 1 4.97 18.72 -4.38
N ALA A 2 3.99 18.01 -4.95
CA ALA A 2 3.05 17.24 -4.13
C ALA A 2 3.79 16.02 -3.56
N GLY A 3 3.75 15.85 -2.24
CA GLY A 3 4.35 14.69 -1.57
C GLY A 3 3.53 13.41 -1.79
N LEU A 4 4.09 12.26 -1.41
CA LEU A 4 3.36 10.99 -1.41
C LEU A 4 2.15 11.05 -0.45
N PRO A 5 1.03 10.36 -0.75
CA PRO A 5 -0.13 10.30 0.15
C PRO A 5 0.27 9.86 1.56
N ASN A 6 -0.06 10.65 2.57
CA ASN A 6 0.38 10.45 3.95
C ASN A 6 -0.39 9.33 4.65
N GLY A 7 0.31 8.29 5.10
CA GLY A 7 -0.21 7.17 5.89
C GLY A 7 0.08 7.25 7.39
N GLY A 8 0.68 8.35 7.86
CA GLY A 8 1.17 8.51 9.23
C GLY A 8 2.60 7.99 9.40
N THR A 9 2.99 7.75 10.66
CA THR A 9 4.32 7.24 11.00
C THR A 9 4.25 5.75 11.32
N GLY A 10 5.12 4.98 10.69
CA GLY A 10 5.32 3.56 10.94
C GLY A 10 6.64 3.29 11.66
N ARG A 11 6.86 2.04 12.02
CA ARG A 11 8.08 1.60 12.70
C ARG A 11 8.63 0.31 12.10
N ILE A 12 9.94 0.25 11.91
CA ILE A 12 10.70 -0.95 11.53
C ILE A 12 11.82 -1.13 12.55
N GLY A 13 11.69 -2.11 13.45
CA GLY A 13 12.60 -2.24 14.59
C GLY A 13 12.55 -0.99 15.48
N ALA A 14 13.70 -0.33 15.67
CA ALA A 14 13.79 0.94 16.40
C ALA A 14 13.58 2.19 15.51
N LEU A 15 13.50 2.02 14.19
CA LEU A 15 13.39 3.13 13.25
C LEU A 15 11.94 3.57 13.07
N GLU A 16 11.67 4.85 13.25
CA GLU A 16 10.40 5.49 12.86
C GLU A 16 10.52 6.14 11.48
N ALA A 17 9.52 5.94 10.63
CA ALA A 17 9.52 6.46 9.26
C ALA A 17 8.12 6.85 8.80
N PRO A 18 7.98 7.89 7.96
CA PRO A 18 6.71 8.21 7.33
C PRO A 18 6.26 7.07 6.40
N LEU A 19 4.99 6.71 6.48
CA LEU A 19 4.37 5.71 5.62
C LEU A 19 3.57 6.37 4.51
N VAL A 20 3.53 5.69 3.37
CA VAL A 20 2.54 5.97 2.33
C VAL A 20 1.18 5.44 2.77
N ALA A 21 0.13 6.19 2.47
CA ALA A 21 -1.24 5.78 2.79
C ALA A 21 -1.55 4.38 2.21
N PRO A 22 -2.14 3.46 3.00
CA PRO A 22 -2.44 2.11 2.54
C PRO A 22 -3.31 2.05 1.27
N VAL A 23 -4.22 3.02 1.12
CA VAL A 23 -5.05 3.17 -0.10
C VAL A 23 -4.22 3.44 -1.34
N ALA A 24 -3.20 4.29 -1.23
CA ALA A 24 -2.30 4.60 -2.34
C ALA A 24 -1.40 3.41 -2.67
N HIS A 25 -0.97 2.64 -1.67
CA HIS A 25 -0.23 1.39 -1.90
C HIS A 25 -1.05 0.37 -2.70
N ILE A 26 -2.32 0.15 -2.31
CA ILE A 26 -3.25 -0.75 -3.02
C ILE A 26 -3.43 -0.29 -4.47
N GLU A 27 -3.63 1.01 -4.69
CA GLU A 27 -3.82 1.58 -6.02
C GLU A 27 -2.59 1.37 -6.91
N ILE A 28 -1.39 1.65 -6.40
CA ILE A 28 -0.13 1.41 -7.13
C ILE A 28 -0.04 -0.07 -7.54
N LYS A 29 -0.29 -1.00 -6.62
CA LYS A 29 -0.24 -2.45 -6.91
C LYS A 29 -1.29 -2.87 -7.95
N ARG A 30 -2.47 -2.26 -7.95
CA ARG A 30 -3.53 -2.55 -8.94
C ARG A 30 -3.21 -2.01 -10.33
N MET A 31 -2.65 -0.80 -10.39
CA MET A 31 -2.42 -0.07 -11.63
C MET A 31 -1.07 -0.39 -12.29
N MET A 32 -0.05 -0.81 -11.53
CA MET A 32 1.29 -1.09 -12.09
C MET A 32 1.27 -2.02 -13.31
N PRO A 33 0.52 -3.14 -13.34
CA PRO A 33 0.48 -4.01 -14.50
C PRO A 33 -0.27 -3.42 -15.71
N VAL A 34 -1.14 -2.43 -15.46
CA VAL A 34 -1.88 -1.71 -16.51
C VAL A 34 -1.01 -0.62 -17.12
N LEU A 35 -0.25 0.10 -16.27
CA LEU A 35 0.63 1.19 -16.67
C LEU A 35 1.94 0.69 -17.29
N ASP A 36 2.43 -0.46 -16.83
CA ASP A 36 3.65 -1.10 -17.33
C ASP A 36 3.38 -2.60 -17.58
N PRO A 37 3.01 -2.98 -18.82
CA PRO A 37 2.78 -4.38 -19.18
C PRO A 37 4.00 -5.28 -19.02
N SER A 38 5.22 -4.72 -18.93
CA SER A 38 6.44 -5.51 -18.67
C SER A 38 6.55 -5.98 -17.21
N ARG A 39 5.67 -5.47 -16.34
CA ARG A 39 5.56 -5.82 -14.92
C ARG A 39 4.24 -6.53 -14.64
N PRO A 40 4.10 -7.81 -15.04
CA PRO A 40 2.88 -8.58 -14.77
C PRO A 40 2.70 -8.79 -13.27
N ARG A 41 1.44 -9.03 -12.85
CA ARG A 41 1.13 -9.36 -11.45
C ARG A 41 1.85 -10.62 -11.03
N ARG A 42 2.43 -10.56 -9.83
CA ARG A 42 3.03 -11.69 -9.13
C ARG A 42 2.06 -12.24 -8.10
N ALA A 43 2.28 -13.48 -7.66
CA ALA A 43 1.47 -14.08 -6.60
C ALA A 43 1.51 -13.25 -5.31
N GLU A 44 2.67 -12.68 -4.97
CA GLU A 44 2.87 -11.80 -3.80
C GLU A 44 2.00 -10.52 -3.83
N ASP A 45 1.67 -10.01 -5.03
CA ASP A 45 0.85 -8.79 -5.14
C ASP A 45 -0.57 -8.98 -4.60
N ALA A 46 -1.10 -10.21 -4.67
CA ALA A 46 -2.43 -10.50 -4.11
C ALA A 46 -2.44 -10.34 -2.58
N GLU A 47 -1.39 -10.81 -1.91
CA GLU A 47 -1.25 -10.67 -0.46
C GLU A 47 -0.95 -9.23 -0.05
N ASP A 48 -0.10 -8.54 -0.82
CA ASP A 48 0.23 -7.12 -0.63
C ASP A 48 -1.00 -6.21 -0.77
N ILE A 49 -2.01 -6.61 -1.54
CA ILE A 49 -3.30 -5.91 -1.63
C ILE A 49 -4.23 -6.34 -0.49
N ALA A 50 -4.39 -7.65 -0.27
CA ALA A 50 -5.38 -8.18 0.67
C ALA A 50 -5.10 -7.77 2.13
N ARG A 51 -3.84 -7.70 2.53
CA ARG A 51 -3.45 -7.36 3.91
C ARG A 51 -3.80 -5.90 4.28
N PRO A 52 -3.40 -4.87 3.50
CA PRO A 52 -3.83 -3.49 3.72
C PRO A 52 -5.35 -3.32 3.66
N GLU A 53 -6.04 -3.99 2.73
CA GLU A 53 -7.51 -3.93 2.68
C GLU A 53 -8.17 -4.45 3.96
N ALA A 54 -7.70 -5.57 4.48
CA ALA A 54 -8.21 -6.12 5.73
C ALA A 54 -7.94 -5.18 6.92
N ALA A 55 -6.80 -4.50 6.93
CA ALA A 55 -6.47 -3.51 7.96
C ALA A 55 -7.37 -2.26 7.87
N LEU A 56 -7.63 -1.76 6.67
CA LEU A 56 -8.53 -0.63 6.43
C LEU A 56 -9.97 -0.97 6.84
N ARG A 57 -10.46 -2.17 6.49
CA ARG A 57 -11.78 -2.66 6.92
C ARG A 57 -11.90 -2.70 8.44
N ARG A 58 -10.87 -3.19 9.14
CA ARG A 58 -10.83 -3.20 10.61
C ARG A 58 -10.86 -1.79 11.22
N ARG A 59 -10.16 -0.83 10.61
CA ARG A 59 -10.13 0.57 11.08
C ARG A 59 -11.44 1.32 10.84
N GLY A 60 -12.17 1.00 9.78
CA GLY A 60 -13.47 1.64 9.48
C GLY A 60 -14.67 1.02 10.19
N ALA A 61 -14.50 -0.17 10.78
CA ALA A 61 -15.54 -0.86 11.54
C ALA A 61 -15.50 -0.57 13.06
N GLY A 62 -14.61 0.33 13.49
CA GLY A 62 -14.43 0.75 14.88
C GLY A 62 -14.80 2.21 15.09
#